data_AF-A0A2X3EP70-F1
#
_entry.id   AF-A0A2X3EP70-F1
#
_cell.length_a   1.000
_cell.length_b   1.000
_cell.length_c   1.000
_cell.angle_alpha   90.00
_cell.angle_beta   90.00
_cell.angle_gamma   90.00
#
_symmetry.space_group_name_H-M   'P 1'
#
loop_
_entity.id
_entity.type
_entity.pdbx_description
1 polymer ?
#
loop_
_entity_poly.entity_id
_entity_poly.type
_entity_poly.pdbx_seq_one_letter_code
_entity_poly.pdbx_strand_id
1 'polypeptide(L)' 'MLAQLVQAYQRFNLPTTLAALEVDINNRAELDRVIAHTLRRRVDSLFTGDVNPEVLRAAFEKVEYFSR' A
#
# COMPACT_ATOMS: atom_id res chain seq x y z
N MET A 1 -15.21 4.57 5.79
CA MET A 1 -14.96 3.15 5.45
C MET A 1 -13.53 2.73 5.69
N LEU A 2 -12.51 3.36 5.09
CA LEU A 2 -11.11 2.92 5.25
C LEU A 2 -10.62 2.93 6.72
N ALA A 3 -10.94 3.97 7.49
CA ALA A 3 -10.58 4.04 8.92
C ALA A 3 -11.18 2.90 9.78
N GLN A 4 -12.39 2.43 9.45
CA GLN A 4 -13.01 1.29 10.15
C GLN A 4 -12.30 -0.02 9.82
N LEU A 5 -11.83 -0.17 8.57
CA LEU A 5 -11.05 -1.33 8.14
C LEU A 5 -9.67 -1.34 8.82
N VAL A 6 -8.99 -0.20 8.87
CA VAL A 6 -7.70 -0.05 9.57
C VAL A 6 -7.85 -0.44 11.04
N GLN A 7 -8.86 0.07 11.75
CA GLN A 7 -9.13 -0.32 13.14
C GLN A 7 -9.39 -1.82 13.30
N ALA A 8 -10.10 -2.45 12.37
CA ALA A 8 -10.34 -3.89 12.41
C ALA A 8 -9.03 -4.68 12.25
N TYR A 9 -8.16 -4.27 11.33
CA TYR A 9 -6.86 -4.92 11.10
C TYR A 9 -5.92 -4.77 12.29
N GLN A 10 -5.89 -3.58 12.91
CA GLN A 10 -5.14 -3.33 14.14
C GLN A 10 -5.57 -4.26 15.29
N ARG A 11 -6.88 -4.56 15.41
CA ARG A 11 -7.38 -5.51 16.42
C ARG A 11 -6.86 -6.95 16.22
N PHE A 12 -6.48 -7.31 15.00
CA PHE A 12 -5.86 -8.60 14.68
C PHE A 12 -4.33 -8.56 14.68
N ASN A 13 -3.71 -7.48 15.20
CA ASN A 13 -2.26 -7.24 15.15
C ASN A 13 -1.68 -7.31 13.72
N LEU A 14 -2.48 -6.97 12.70
CA LEU A 14 -2.02 -6.92 11.33
C LEU A 14 -1.36 -5.56 11.05
N PRO A 15 -0.28 -5.55 10.26
CA PRO A 15 0.39 -4.31 9.86
C PRO A 15 -0.53 -3.48 8.95
N THR A 16 -0.84 -2.26 9.39
CA THR A 16 -1.65 -1.30 8.61
C THR A 16 -0.82 -0.18 8.01
N THR A 17 0.47 -0.10 8.32
CA THR A 17 1.42 0.87 7.75
C THR A 17 2.49 0.14 6.94
N LEU A 18 3.09 0.84 5.98
CA LEU A 18 4.25 0.32 5.25
C LEU A 18 5.46 0.14 6.18
N ALA A 19 5.61 1.04 7.15
CA ALA A 19 6.66 0.93 8.17
C ALA A 19 6.54 -0.38 8.99
N ALA A 20 5.32 -0.85 9.25
CA ALA A 20 5.11 -2.13 9.94
C ALA A 20 5.44 -3.36 9.07
N LEU A 21 5.65 -3.17 7.77
CA LEU A 21 6.18 -4.15 6.81
C LEU A 21 7.67 -3.92 6.51
N GLU A 22 8.36 -3.11 7.32
CA GLU A 22 9.76 -2.71 7.13
C GLU A 22 10.01 -1.94 5.82
N VAL A 23 8.97 -1.34 5.23
CA VAL A 23 9.08 -0.50 4.02
C VAL A 23 9.00 0.97 4.41
N ASP A 24 10.06 1.73 4.12
CA ASP A 24 10.05 3.17 4.33
C ASP A 24 9.38 3.90 3.15
N ILE A 25 8.26 4.57 3.43
CA ILE A 25 7.52 5.39 2.47
C ILE A 25 8.36 6.55 1.91
N ASN A 26 9.41 6.99 2.63
CA ASN A 26 10.33 8.04 2.19
C ASN A 26 11.46 7.48 1.30
N ASN A 27 11.70 6.17 1.33
CA ASN A 27 12.70 5.50 0.51
C ASN A 27 12.16 5.25 -0.90
N ARG A 28 12.21 6.29 -1.74
CA ARG A 28 11.68 6.25 -3.11
C ARG A 28 12.21 5.08 -3.95
N ALA A 29 13.48 4.72 -3.79
CA ALA A 29 14.10 3.64 -4.57
C ALA A 29 13.54 2.26 -4.19
N GLU A 30 13.26 2.04 -2.91
CA GLU A 30 12.63 0.81 -2.41
C GLU A 30 11.14 0.77 -2.80
N LEU A 31 10.43 1.88 -2.64
CA LEU A 31 9.03 1.99 -3.04
C LEU A 31 8.85 1.74 -4.54
N ASP A 32 9.73 2.28 -5.38
CA ASP A 32 9.70 2.07 -6.82
C ASP A 32 9.95 0.60 -7.19
N ARG A 33 10.80 -0.12 -6.43
CA ARG A 33 10.97 -1.58 -6.61
C ARG A 33 9.70 -2.35 -6.26
N VAL A 34 9.03 -2.00 -5.16
CA VAL A 34 7.76 -2.62 -4.76
C VAL A 34 6.66 -2.35 -5.78
N ILE A 35 6.54 -1.11 -6.26
CA ILE A 35 5.60 -0.73 -7.31
C ILE A 35 5.89 -1.50 -8.60
N ALA A 36 7.15 -1.52 -9.05
CA ALA A 36 7.55 -2.25 -10.25
C ALA A 36 7.30 -3.77 -10.11
N HIS A 37 7.56 -4.34 -8.92
CA HIS A 37 7.27 -5.74 -8.64
C HIS A 37 5.75 -6.03 -8.66
N THR A 38 4.94 -5.13 -8.12
CA THR A 38 3.47 -5.23 -8.07
C THR A 38 2.84 -5.08 -9.45
N LEU A 39 3.40 -4.24 -10.32
CA LEU A 39 2.93 -4.12 -11.71
C LEU A 39 3.40 -5.29 -12.59
N ARG A 40 4.58 -5.86 -12.29
CA ARG A 40 5.16 -6.98 -13.05
C ARG A 40 4.47 -8.30 -12.75
N ARG A 41 4.14 -8.57 -11.49
CA ARG A 41 3.13 -9.59 -11.17
C ARG A 41 1.80 -8.99 -11.63
N ARG A 42 1.29 -9.33 -12.82
CA ARG A 42 -0.06 -8.92 -13.23
C ARG A 42 -1.07 -9.32 -12.14
N VAL A 43 -1.36 -8.41 -11.22
CA VAL A 43 -2.45 -8.51 -10.25
C VAL A 43 -3.72 -7.90 -10.85
N ASP A 44 -3.85 -7.94 -12.17
CA ASP A 44 -4.98 -7.42 -12.95
C ASP A 44 -6.33 -7.94 -12.41
N SER A 45 -6.35 -9.11 -11.78
CA SER A 45 -7.54 -9.68 -11.14
C SER A 45 -7.93 -9.07 -9.79
N LEU A 46 -7.03 -8.34 -9.11
CA LEU A 46 -7.32 -7.66 -7.84
C LEU A 46 -7.71 -6.18 -8.03
N PHE A 47 -7.44 -5.58 -9.18
CA PHE A 47 -7.65 -4.17 -9.41
C PHE A 47 -8.69 -3.93 -10.51
N THR A 48 -9.76 -3.21 -10.16
CA THR A 48 -10.73 -2.73 -11.14
C THR A 48 -10.30 -1.34 -11.63
N GLY A 49 -9.56 -1.26 -12.74
CA GLY A 49 -9.18 -0.01 -13.39
C GLY A 49 -7.72 0.04 -13.87
N ASP A 50 -7.34 1.16 -14.49
CA ASP A 50 -5.96 1.40 -14.94
C ASP A 50 -5.04 1.61 -13.74
N VAL A 51 -4.27 0.57 -13.41
CA VAL A 51 -3.24 0.65 -12.39
C VAL A 51 -1.93 1.06 -13.04
N ASN A 52 -1.45 2.24 -12.65
CA ASN A 52 -0.14 2.75 -13.04
C ASN A 52 0.71 3.04 -11.79
N PRO A 53 2.03 3.29 -11.93
CA PRO A 53 2.92 3.55 -10.81
C PRO A 53 2.47 4.70 -9.90
N GLU A 54 1.86 5.75 -10.46
CA GLU A 54 1.43 6.92 -9.70
C GLU A 54 0.18 6.62 -8.86
N VAL A 55 -0.78 5.89 -9.42
CA VAL A 55 -1.98 5.44 -8.70
C VAL A 55 -1.59 4.54 -7.53
N LEU A 56 -0.64 3.62 -7.72
CA LEU A 56 -0.12 2.77 -6.64
C LEU A 56 0.58 3.58 -5.56
N ARG A 57 1.41 4.56 -5.95
CA ARG A 57 2.09 5.44 -4.99
C ARG A 57 1.10 6.24 -4.15
N ALA A 58 0.12 6.87 -4.78
CA ALA A 58 -0.92 7.62 -4.09
C ALA A 58 -1.76 6.72 -3.17
N ALA A 59 -2.01 5.47 -3.57
CA ALA A 59 -2.70 4.49 -2.72
C ALA A 59 -1.88 4.13 -1.48
N PHE A 60 -0.57 3.92 -1.63
CA PHE A 60 0.34 3.67 -0.51
C PHE A 60 0.40 4.83 0.48
N GLU A 61 0.56 6.07 -0.02
CA GLU A 61 0.54 7.28 0.82
C GLU A 61 -0.78 7.43 1.57
N LYS A 62 -1.90 7.11 0.92
CA LYS A 62 -3.22 7.14 1.54
C LYS A 62 -3.30 6.13 2.70
N VAL A 63 -2.90 4.89 2.49
CA VAL A 63 -2.93 3.85 3.55
C VAL A 63 -2.06 4.26 4.75
N GLU A 64 -0.88 4.83 4.49
CA GLU A 64 0.02 5.34 5.53
C GLU A 64 -0.63 6.49 6.32
N TYR A 65 -1.28 7.44 5.63
CA TYR A 65 -2.00 8.55 6.27
C TYR A 65 -3.16 8.09 7.15
N PHE A 66 -3.96 7.11 6.68
CA PHE A 66 -5.12 6.61 7.42
C PHE A 66 -4.78 5.68 8.58
N SER A 67 -3.52 5.23 8.66
CA SER A 67 -3.06 4.27 9.67
C SER A 67 -2.19 4.88 10.77
N ARG A 68 -1.84 6.17 10.63
CA ARG A 68 -1.33 7.02 11.71
C ARG A 68 -2.47 7.51 12.61
#